data_AF-A0A2R6ET47-F1
#
_entry.id   AF-A0A2R6ET47-F1
#
_cell.length_a   1.000
_cell.length_b   1.000
_cell.length_c   1.000
_cell.angle_alpha   90.00
_cell.angle_beta   90.00
_cell.angle_gamma   90.00
#
_symmetry.space_group_name_H-M   'P 1'
#
loop_
_entity.id
_entity.type
_entity.pdbx_description
1 polymer ?
#
loop_
_entity_poly.entity_id
_entity_poly.type
_entity_poly.pdbx_seq_one_letter_code
_entity_poly.pdbx_strand_id
1 'polypeptide(L)'
;MSLVAGICPNGHVSYPTHPRCPDCGEPQEETTDLSEERAEVVTWTTSTATPPGVREPNTIAIVEFDISHLDLEDTFVRALGQVTSDEVETGDVVEP
;
A
#
# COMPACT_ATOMS: atom_id res chain seq x y z
N MET A 1 -5.15 -12.35 3.63
CA MET A 1 -3.74 -11.94 3.42
C MET A 1 -3.49 -10.83 4.43
N SER A 2 -2.32 -10.74 5.06
CA SER A 2 -2.03 -9.66 6.02
C SER A 2 -1.35 -8.50 5.29
N LEU A 3 -1.87 -7.28 5.39
CA LEU A 3 -1.26 -6.08 4.81
C LEU A 3 -0.53 -5.32 5.92
N VAL A 4 0.61 -5.87 6.33
CA VAL A 4 1.36 -5.34 7.48
C VAL A 4 2.38 -4.30 7.02
N ALA A 5 2.27 -3.08 7.53
CA ALA A 5 3.28 -2.03 7.38
C ALA A 5 4.17 -1.97 8.63
N GLY A 6 5.45 -1.62 8.44
CA GLY A 6 6.42 -1.50 9.51
C GLY A 6 6.57 -0.07 9.99
N ILE A 7 6.78 0.11 11.30
CA ILE A 7 6.89 1.41 11.97
C ILE A 7 8.21 1.46 12.72
N CYS A 8 8.96 2.56 12.54
CA CYS A 8 10.20 2.81 13.30
C CYS A 8 9.95 3.76 14.48
N PRO A 9 10.88 3.87 15.46
CA PRO A 9 10.72 4.73 16.62
C PRO A 9 10.57 6.24 16.33
N ASN A 10 10.92 6.68 15.13
CA ASN A 10 10.73 8.07 14.71
C ASN A 10 9.33 8.32 14.11
N GLY A 11 8.51 7.27 13.95
CA GLY A 11 7.16 7.40 13.40
C GLY A 11 7.09 7.32 11.88
N HIS A 12 8.16 6.91 11.19
CA HIS A 12 8.10 6.58 9.76
C HIS A 12 7.44 5.23 9.53
N VAL A 13 6.59 5.16 8.49
CA VAL A 13 5.83 3.97 8.13
C VAL A 13 6.18 3.54 6.71
N SER A 14 6.47 2.25 6.53
CA SER A 14 6.74 1.70 5.21
C SER A 14 5.98 0.40 4.94
N TYR A 15 5.53 0.25 3.70
CA TYR A 15 5.01 -1.00 3.18
C TYR A 15 5.75 -1.39 1.90
N PRO A 16 6.22 -2.64 1.76
CA PRO A 16 6.22 -3.70 2.78
C PRO A 16 7.08 -3.37 4.01
N THR A 17 7.08 -4.26 5.01
CA THR A 17 8.01 -4.16 6.15
C THR A 17 9.46 -4.28 5.69
N HIS A 18 10.34 -3.54 6.37
CA HIS A 18 11.78 -3.58 6.16
C HIS A 18 12.51 -3.83 7.49
N PRO A 19 13.64 -4.57 7.51
CA PRO A 19 14.43 -4.73 8.73
C PRO A 19 14.92 -3.41 9.33
N ARG A 20 15.08 -2.37 8.50
CA ARG A 20 15.47 -1.00 8.85
C ARG A 20 14.59 -0.03 8.08
N CYS A 21 14.19 1.05 8.73
CA CYS A 21 13.46 2.15 8.11
C CYS A 21 14.25 2.71 6.91
N PRO A 22 13.63 2.85 5.73
CA PRO A 22 14.30 3.39 4.55
C PRO A 22 14.66 4.88 4.69
N ASP A 23 13.95 5.64 5.51
CA ASP A 23 14.15 7.09 5.68
C ASP A 23 15.23 7.44 6.70
N CYS A 24 15.23 6.79 7.86
CA CYS A 24 16.15 7.10 8.97
C CYS A 24 17.11 5.97 9.38
N GLY A 25 16.93 4.75 8.89
CA GLY A 25 17.83 3.61 9.19
C GLY A 25 17.65 2.95 10.57
N GLU A 26 16.75 3.46 11.42
CA GLU A 26 16.39 2.80 12.67
C GLU A 26 15.65 1.46 12.43
N PRO A 27 15.72 0.48 13.33
CA PRO A 27 14.94 -0.75 13.21
C PRO A 27 13.43 -0.44 13.16
N GLN A 28 12.67 -1.23 12.40
CA GLN A 28 11.21 -1.23 12.53
C GLN A 28 10.85 -2.18 13.67
N GLU A 29 10.38 -1.61 14.78
CA GLU A 29 10.09 -2.34 16.02
C GLU A 29 8.59 -2.65 16.16
N GLU A 30 7.75 -1.86 15.49
CA GLU A 30 6.30 -1.98 15.53
C GLU A 30 5.72 -2.21 14.13
N THR A 31 4.46 -2.62 14.10
CA THR A 31 3.73 -2.87 12.86
C THR A 31 2.27 -2.48 13.01
N THR A 32 1.65 -2.09 11.90
CA THR A 32 0.19 -1.91 11.80
C THR A 32 -0.37 -2.76 10.66
N ASP A 33 -1.60 -3.27 10.83
CA ASP A 33 -2.30 -4.06 9.81
C ASP A 33 -3.29 -3.16 9.07
N LEU A 34 -3.15 -3.10 7.74
CA LEU A 34 -3.97 -2.27 6.85
C LEU A 34 -5.12 -3.06 6.22
N SER A 35 -5.33 -4.32 6.59
CA SER A 35 -6.32 -5.20 5.92
C SER A 35 -7.76 -4.70 6.02
N GLU A 36 -8.09 -3.94 7.07
CA GLU A 36 -9.42 -3.37 7.29
C GLU A 36 -9.47 -1.87 6.93
N GLU A 37 -8.35 -1.29 6.48
CA GLU A 37 -8.26 0.11 6.11
C GLU A 37 -8.71 0.33 4.67
N ARG A 38 -9.30 1.50 4.40
CA ARG A 38 -9.65 1.91 3.04
C ARG A 38 -8.52 2.75 2.46
N ALA A 39 -8.26 2.59 1.17
CA ALA A 39 -7.22 3.33 0.48
C ALA A 39 -7.77 4.12 -0.72
N GLU A 40 -7.11 5.21 -1.06
CA GLU A 40 -7.39 5.98 -2.28
C GLU A 40 -6.44 5.56 -3.41
N VAL A 41 -6.96 5.38 -4.62
CA VAL A 41 -6.14 5.12 -5.81
C VAL A 41 -5.36 6.37 -6.20
N VAL A 42 -4.04 6.32 -6.05
CA VAL A 42 -3.14 7.41 -6.45
C VAL A 42 -2.94 7.39 -7.97
N THR A 43 -2.65 6.21 -8.51
CA THR A 43 -2.48 6.00 -9.96
C THR A 43 -2.66 4.53 -10.30
N TRP A 44 -2.92 4.23 -11.57
CA TRP A 44 -3.17 2.88 -12.04
C TRP A 44 -2.73 2.68 -13.49
N THR A 45 -2.62 1.43 -13.88
CA THR A 45 -2.39 1.03 -15.28
C THR A 45 -2.98 -0.34 -15.56
N THR A 46 -3.34 -0.60 -16.81
CA THR A 46 -3.76 -1.93 -17.27
C THR A 46 -2.67 -2.55 -18.11
N SER A 47 -2.11 -3.66 -17.63
CA SER A 47 -1.26 -4.52 -18.43
C SER A 47 -2.14 -5.37 -19.35
N THR A 48 -2.08 -5.09 -20.65
CA THR A 48 -2.87 -5.77 -21.68
C THR A 48 -2.17 -6.98 -22.29
N ALA A 49 -0.95 -7.29 -21.87
CA ALA A 49 -0.16 -8.44 -22.34
C ALA A 49 0.69 -8.94 -21.16
N THR A 50 0.08 -9.75 -20.30
CA THR A 50 0.73 -10.19 -19.06
C THR A 50 1.55 -11.46 -19.28
N PRO A 51 2.55 -11.74 -18.42
CA PRO A 51 3.29 -12.99 -18.48
C PRO A 51 2.36 -14.21 -18.29
N PRO A 52 2.73 -15.41 -18.80
CA PRO A 52 1.95 -16.62 -18.60
C PRO A 52 1.64 -16.89 -17.12
N GLY A 53 0.38 -17.20 -16.82
CA GLY A 53 -0.08 -17.49 -15.46
C GLY A 53 -0.54 -16.26 -14.66
N VAL A 54 -0.41 -15.06 -15.22
CA VAL A 54 -1.02 -13.83 -14.70
C VAL A 54 -2.33 -13.58 -15.45
N ARG A 55 -3.36 -13.04 -14.77
CA ARG A 55 -4.62 -12.63 -15.41
C ARG A 55 -4.31 -11.66 -16.58
N GLU A 56 -5.06 -11.74 -17.68
CA GLU A 56 -4.97 -10.79 -18.80
C GLU A 56 -6.39 -10.38 -19.23
N PRO A 57 -6.72 -9.08 -19.29
CA PRO A 57 -5.93 -7.94 -18.84
C PRO A 57 -5.79 -7.89 -17.30
N ASN A 58 -4.73 -7.25 -16.81
CA ASN A 58 -4.48 -7.07 -15.38
C ASN A 58 -4.33 -5.59 -15.04
N THR A 59 -5.30 -5.07 -14.32
CA THR A 59 -5.27 -3.69 -13.82
C THR A 59 -4.60 -3.66 -12.46
N ILE A 60 -3.62 -2.77 -12.31
CA ILE A 60 -2.77 -2.63 -11.12
C ILE A 60 -2.82 -1.18 -10.68
N ALA A 61 -2.96 -0.95 -9.38
CA ALA A 61 -3.04 0.37 -8.79
C ALA A 61 -1.98 0.55 -7.69
N ILE A 62 -1.46 1.78 -7.60
CA ILE A 62 -0.82 2.28 -6.40
C ILE A 62 -1.91 2.97 -5.58
N VAL A 63 -2.06 2.54 -4.33
CA VAL A 63 -3.07 3.06 -3.41
C VAL A 63 -2.41 3.67 -2.18
N GLU A 64 -3.08 4.62 -1.56
CA GLU A 64 -2.63 5.33 -0.37
C GLU A 64 -3.62 5.12 0.77
N PHE A 65 -3.14 4.54 1.87
CA PHE A 65 -3.90 4.40 3.11
C PHE A 65 -3.68 5.64 3.96
N ASP A 66 -4.76 6.22 4.47
CA ASP A 66 -4.69 7.26 5.50
C ASP A 66 -4.43 6.60 6.87
N ILE A 67 -3.28 6.91 7.46
CA ILE A 67 -2.86 6.41 8.77
C ILE A 67 -2.74 7.53 9.79
N SER A 68 -3.33 8.70 9.52
CA SER A 68 -3.31 9.84 10.44
C SER A 68 -3.90 9.51 11.82
N HIS A 69 -4.74 8.48 11.92
CA HIS A 69 -5.31 7.99 13.18
C HIS A 69 -4.28 7.30 14.11
N LEU A 70 -3.07 6.98 13.62
CA LEU A 70 -2.01 6.35 14.41
C LEU A 70 -1.13 7.35 15.19
N ASP A 71 -1.34 8.66 15.02
CA ASP A 71 -0.57 9.73 15.69
C ASP A 71 0.96 9.60 15.47
N LEU A 72 1.39 9.27 14.25
CA LEU A 72 2.80 9.10 13.83
C LEU A 72 3.34 10.32 13.07
N GLU A 73 4.63 10.29 12.69
CA GLU A 73 5.24 11.32 11.82
C GLU A 73 4.63 11.26 10.41
N ASP A 74 4.53 10.06 9.84
CA ASP A 74 3.86 9.85 8.57
C ASP A 74 2.34 9.77 8.76
N THR A 75 1.60 10.38 7.84
CA THR A 75 0.14 10.37 7.84
C THR A 75 -0.46 9.45 6.78
N PHE A 76 0.36 8.88 5.90
CA PHE A 76 -0.09 7.97 4.86
C PHE A 76 0.97 6.88 4.58
N VAL A 77 0.54 5.75 4.04
CA VAL A 77 1.43 4.71 3.50
C VAL A 77 0.87 4.17 2.19
N ARG A 78 1.75 3.88 1.22
CA ARG A 78 1.35 3.40 -0.10
C ARG A 78 1.61 1.93 -0.33
N ALA A 79 0.73 1.29 -1.08
CA ALA A 79 0.87 -0.09 -1.51
C ALA A 79 0.61 -0.25 -3.01
N LEU A 80 1.18 -1.29 -3.61
CA LEU A 80 0.88 -1.71 -4.98
C LEU A 80 0.01 -2.97 -4.92
N GLY A 81 -1.12 -2.96 -5.62
CA GLY A 81 -2.06 -4.08 -5.65
C GLY A 81 -2.72 -4.27 -7.02
N GLN A 82 -3.20 -5.48 -7.27
CA GLN A 82 -4.11 -5.73 -8.40
C GLN A 82 -5.51 -5.30 -7.99
N VAL A 83 -6.25 -4.67 -8.90
CA VAL A 83 -7.66 -4.36 -8.69
C VAL A 83 -8.53 -5.43 -9.31
N THR A 84 -9.68 -5.69 -8.70
CA THR A 84 -10.62 -6.71 -9.16
C THR A 84 -11.47 -6.20 -10.33
N SER A 85 -11.70 -4.88 -10.40
CA SER A 85 -12.44 -4.16 -11.45
C SER A 85 -11.53 -3.58 -12.53
N ASP A 86 -12.04 -3.50 -13.76
CA ASP A 86 -11.39 -2.77 -14.87
C ASP A 86 -11.88 -1.32 -14.97
N GLU A 87 -12.89 -0.95 -14.17
CA GLU A 87 -13.37 0.42 -13.97
C GLU A 87 -12.71 0.97 -12.70
N VAL A 88 -11.55 1.63 -12.86
CA VAL A 88 -10.83 2.31 -11.77
C VAL A 88 -10.33 3.66 -12.25
N GLU A 89 -10.45 4.67 -11.40
CA GLU A 89 -9.95 6.02 -11.63
C GLU A 89 -9.04 6.47 -10.47
N THR A 90 -8.17 7.44 -10.73
CA THR A 90 -7.44 8.11 -9.64
C THR A 90 -8.45 8.84 -8.74
N GLY A 91 -8.31 8.66 -7.42
CA GLY A 91 -9.24 9.19 -6.42
C GLY A 91 -10.31 8.19 -5.97
N ASP A 92 -10.42 7.03 -6.62
CA ASP A 92 -11.36 5.99 -6.18
C ASP A 92 -10.95 5.42 -4.82
N VAL A 93 -11.94 5.16 -3.97
CA VAL A 93 -11.73 4.49 -2.69
C VAL A 93 -11.89 2.99 -2.86
N VAL A 94 -10.86 2.24 -2.47
CA VAL A 94 -10.80 0.78 -2.56
C VAL A 94 -10.57 0.13 -1.19
N GLU A 95 -10.80 -1.18 -1.14
CA GLU A 95 -10.51 -2.07 -0.01
C GLU A 95 -9.54 -3.18 -0.46
N PRO A 96 -8.71 -3.72 0.44
CA PRO A 96 -7.73 -4.77 0.14
C PRO A 96 -8.27 -6.11 -0.40
#